data_AF-A0A069ETW8-F1
#
_entry.id   AF-A0A069ETW8-F1
#
_cell.length_a   1.000
_cell.length_b   1.000
_cell.length_c   1.000
_cell.angle_alpha   90.00
_cell.angle_beta   90.00
_cell.angle_gamma   90.00
#
_symmetry.space_group_name_H-M   'P 1'
#
loop_
_entity.id
_entity.type
_entity.pdbx_description
1 polymer ?
#
loop_
_entity_poly.entity_id
_entity_poly.type
_entity_poly.pdbx_seq_one_letter_code
_entity_poly.pdbx_strand_id
1 'polypeptide(L)'
;MKKFRAILIVLGIVTIGYTIWSYASYYRPETFLFHISGGLFVGGMIVFAIGMFSEMGASGLFDGFMYGFKRNRRAKLKEIDPDYEEDEEVTPEERTERKQSARRWILVGIAAVILSYVLSFV
;
A
#
# COMPACT_ATOMS: atom_id res chain seq x y z
N MET A 1 2.59 5.97 16.12
CA MET A 1 1.37 5.17 16.39
C MET A 1 0.20 5.44 15.44
N LYS A 2 -0.15 6.69 15.11
CA LYS A 2 -1.27 7.02 14.19
C LYS A 2 -1.21 6.29 12.84
N LYS A 3 -0.03 6.20 12.20
CA LYS A 3 0.16 5.49 10.92
C LYS A 3 -0.06 3.97 11.00
N PHE A 4 0.26 3.36 12.15
CA PHE A 4 0.07 1.91 12.35
C PHE A 4 -1.41 1.57 12.55
N ARG A 5 -2.17 2.46 13.18
CA ARG A 5 -3.62 2.34 13.32
C ARG A 5 -4.33 2.22 11.97
N ALA A 6 -3.89 2.99 10.97
CA ALA A 6 -4.48 2.94 9.63
C ALA A 6 -4.29 1.56 8.98
N ILE A 7 -3.10 0.96 9.11
CA ILE A 7 -2.80 -0.39 8.60
C ILE A 7 -3.76 -1.41 9.23
N LEU A 8 -3.90 -1.37 10.56
CA LEU A 8 -4.77 -2.29 11.29
C LEU A 8 -6.25 -2.11 10.95
N ILE A 9 -6.69 -0.87 10.72
CA ILE A 9 -8.07 -0.58 10.30
C ILE A 9 -8.34 -1.18 8.92
N VAL A 10 -7.44 -0.94 7.94
CA VAL A 10 -7.59 -1.49 6.58
C VAL A 10 -7.60 -3.01 6.63
N LEU A 11 -6.63 -3.61 7.32
CA LEU A 11 -6.53 -5.06 7.47
C LEU A 11 -7.79 -5.64 8.13
N GLY A 12 -8.24 -5.04 9.23
CA GLY A 12 -9.41 -5.50 9.98
C GLY A 12 -10.71 -5.41 9.18
N ILE A 13 -10.97 -4.28 8.53
CA ILE A 13 -12.18 -4.08 7.72
C ILE A 13 -12.23 -5.09 6.56
N VAL A 14 -11.12 -5.24 5.83
CA VAL A 14 -11.07 -6.19 4.70
C VAL A 14 -11.23 -7.62 5.19
N THR A 15 -10.54 -7.99 6.28
CA THR A 15 -10.62 -9.34 6.84
C THR A 15 -12.04 -9.67 7.29
N ILE A 16 -12.68 -8.77 8.06
CA ILE A 16 -14.05 -8.95 8.54
C ILE A 16 -15.03 -9.01 7.37
N GLY A 17 -14.94 -8.06 6.43
CA GLY A 17 -15.83 -8.00 5.26
C GLY A 17 -15.74 -9.25 4.40
N TYR A 18 -14.51 -9.71 4.12
CA TYR A 18 -14.30 -10.96 3.38
C TYR A 18 -14.79 -12.18 4.16
N THR A 19 -14.52 -12.24 5.47
CA THR A 19 -14.94 -13.39 6.31
C THR A 19 -16.46 -13.51 6.32
N ILE A 20 -17.20 -12.41 6.52
CA ILE A 20 -18.67 -12.39 6.49
C ILE A 20 -19.18 -12.84 5.12
N TRP A 21 -18.63 -12.27 4.05
CA TRP A 21 -19.02 -12.61 2.69
C TRP A 21 -18.75 -14.08 2.37
N SER A 22 -17.55 -14.57 2.72
CA SER A 22 -17.12 -15.95 2.49
C SER A 22 -17.98 -16.94 3.27
N TYR A 23 -18.23 -16.66 4.55
CA TYR A 23 -19.08 -17.48 5.42
C TYR A 23 -20.52 -17.59 4.92
N ALA A 24 -21.08 -16.49 4.39
CA ALA A 24 -22.44 -16.49 3.85
C ALA A 24 -22.54 -17.12 2.44
N SER A 25 -21.47 -17.06 1.64
CA SER A 25 -21.48 -17.47 0.24
C SER A 25 -21.00 -18.90 0.01
N TYR A 26 -20.29 -19.50 0.97
CA TYR A 26 -19.83 -20.87 0.85
C TYR A 26 -20.95 -21.87 1.11
N TYR A 27 -21.17 -22.75 0.13
CA TYR A 27 -22.15 -23.85 0.24
C TYR A 27 -21.63 -25.06 1.00
N ARG A 28 -20.31 -25.17 1.21
CA ARG A 28 -19.69 -26.26 1.98
C ARG A 28 -19.42 -25.79 3.41
N PRO A 29 -19.65 -26.67 4.41
CA PRO A 29 -19.33 -26.36 5.80
C PRO A 29 -17.81 -26.42 5.99
N GLU A 30 -17.15 -25.29 5.77
CA GLU A 30 -15.76 -25.07 6.19
C GLU A 30 -15.72 -24.50 7.61
N THR A 31 -14.58 -24.59 8.28
CA THR A 31 -14.43 -24.05 9.63
C THR A 31 -14.45 -22.51 9.61
N PHE A 32 -14.87 -21.90 10.72
CA PHE A 32 -14.80 -20.44 10.86
C PHE A 32 -13.36 -19.90 10.68
N LEU A 33 -12.35 -20.67 11.13
CA LEU A 33 -10.93 -20.35 10.95
C LEU A 33 -10.51 -20.34 9.48
N PHE A 34 -11.06 -21.25 8.66
CA PHE A 34 -10.83 -21.23 7.21
C PHE A 34 -11.29 -19.90 6.60
N HIS A 35 -12.49 -19.42 6.93
CA HIS A 35 -12.98 -18.13 6.41
C HIS A 35 -12.15 -16.93 6.90
N ILE A 36 -11.72 -16.94 8.16
CA ILE A 36 -10.80 -15.93 8.69
C ILE A 36 -9.47 -15.96 7.94
N SER A 37 -8.91 -17.14 7.67
CA SER A 37 -7.66 -17.28 6.93
C SER A 37 -7.78 -16.66 5.53
N GLY A 38 -8.88 -16.91 4.82
CA GLY A 38 -9.17 -16.27 3.54
C GLY A 38 -9.24 -14.74 3.64
N GLY A 39 -9.92 -14.21 4.67
CA GLY A 39 -10.02 -12.77 4.89
C GLY A 39 -8.67 -12.12 5.22
N LEU A 40 -7.87 -12.80 6.04
CA LEU A 40 -6.55 -12.36 6.43
C LEU A 40 -5.57 -12.40 5.25
N PHE A 41 -5.69 -13.39 4.38
CA PHE A 41 -4.92 -13.50 3.14
C PHE A 41 -5.23 -12.31 2.22
N VAL A 42 -6.51 -12.06 1.91
CA VAL A 42 -6.94 -10.97 1.03
C VAL A 42 -6.57 -9.60 1.64
N GLY A 43 -6.82 -9.40 2.92
CA GLY A 43 -6.43 -8.19 3.63
C GLY A 43 -4.92 -7.97 3.64
N GLY A 44 -4.15 -9.03 3.88
CA GLY A 44 -2.69 -9.03 3.83
C GLY A 44 -2.16 -8.64 2.45
N MET A 45 -2.75 -9.19 1.37
CA MET A 45 -2.38 -8.86 -0.01
C MET A 45 -2.66 -7.39 -0.35
N ILE A 46 -3.79 -6.83 0.08
CA ILE A 46 -4.11 -5.41 -0.16
C ILE A 46 -3.12 -4.51 0.60
N VAL A 47 -2.86 -4.81 1.87
CA VAL A 47 -1.90 -4.05 2.70
C VAL A 47 -0.50 -4.11 2.11
N PHE A 48 -0.08 -5.29 1.64
CA PHE A 48 1.19 -5.49 0.94
C PHE A 48 1.25 -4.64 -0.34
N ALA A 49 0.22 -4.70 -1.18
CA ALA A 49 0.17 -3.92 -2.43
C ALA A 49 0.27 -2.41 -2.18
N ILE A 50 -0.48 -1.88 -1.21
CA ILE A 50 -0.41 -0.46 -0.80
C ILE A 50 1.03 -0.10 -0.39
N GLY A 51 1.68 -0.97 0.38
CA GLY A 51 3.06 -0.80 0.79
C GLY A 51 4.03 -0.77 -0.40
N MET A 52 3.90 -1.72 -1.32
CA MET A 52 4.74 -1.79 -2.53
C MET A 52 4.60 -0.55 -3.41
N PHE A 53 3.37 -0.12 -3.70
CA PHE A 53 3.13 1.11 -4.48
C PHE A 53 3.69 2.35 -3.77
N SER A 54 3.55 2.42 -2.44
CA SER A 54 4.10 3.51 -1.64
C SER A 54 5.64 3.51 -1.67
N GLU A 55 6.29 2.35 -1.63
CA GLU A 55 7.75 2.24 -1.71
C GLU A 55 8.27 2.58 -3.11
N MET A 56 7.56 2.19 -4.17
CA MET A 56 7.86 2.59 -5.56
C MET A 56 7.73 4.10 -5.77
N GLY A 57 6.72 4.73 -5.17
CA GLY A 57 6.58 6.19 -5.16
C GLY A 57 7.73 6.87 -4.42
N ALA A 58 8.08 6.36 -3.23
CA ALA A 58 9.13 6.95 -2.40
C ALA A 58 10.57 6.69 -2.91
N SER A 59 10.77 5.68 -3.76
CA SER A 59 12.07 5.40 -4.38
C SER A 59 12.37 6.26 -5.60
N GLY A 60 11.40 7.04 -6.07
CA GLY A 60 11.55 7.87 -7.28
C GLY A 60 11.41 7.07 -8.57
N LEU A 61 10.86 5.86 -8.53
CA LEU A 61 10.57 5.06 -9.73
C LEU A 61 9.61 5.83 -10.66
N PHE A 62 8.68 6.59 -10.07
CA PHE A 62 7.79 7.49 -10.80
C PHE A 62 8.42 8.84 -11.16
N ASP A 63 9.55 9.23 -10.55
CA ASP A 63 10.23 10.49 -10.87
C ASP A 63 10.78 10.46 -12.30
N GLY A 64 11.30 9.31 -12.75
CA GLY A 64 11.78 9.16 -14.13
C GLY A 64 10.67 9.34 -15.18
N PHE A 65 9.47 8.84 -14.90
CA PHE A 65 8.29 9.04 -15.74
C PHE A 65 7.80 10.49 -15.70
N MET A 66 7.71 11.07 -14.50
CA MET A 66 7.28 12.44 -14.29
C MET A 66 8.29 13.47 -14.81
N TYR A 67 9.59 13.14 -14.89
CA TYR A 67 10.63 14.03 -15.39
C TYR A 67 10.37 14.45 -16.84
N GLY A 68 9.96 13.53 -17.70
CA GLY A 68 9.61 13.84 -19.09
C GLY A 68 8.42 14.81 -19.19
N PHE A 69 7.39 14.58 -18.36
CA PHE A 69 6.20 15.44 -18.32
C PHE A 69 6.51 16.82 -17.72
N LYS A 70 7.25 16.86 -16.61
CA LYS A 70 7.71 18.11 -15.97
C LYS A 70 8.60 18.92 -16.89
N ARG A 71 9.49 18.28 -17.66
CA ARG A 71 10.34 18.97 -18.65
C ARG A 71 9.51 19.68 -19.72
N ASN A 72 8.49 19.01 -20.27
CA ASN A 72 7.61 19.62 -21.27
C ASN A 72 6.77 20.77 -20.67
N ARG A 73 6.26 20.57 -19.45
CA ARG A 73 5.52 21.60 -18.70
C ARG A 73 6.40 22.82 -18.39
N ARG A 74 7.64 22.60 -17.93
CA ARG A 74 8.61 23.66 -17.63
C ARG A 74 8.99 24.46 -18.87
N ALA A 75 9.16 23.80 -20.03
CA ALA A 75 9.42 24.49 -21.29
C ALA A 75 8.27 25.45 -21.64
N LYS A 76 7.01 25.01 -21.49
CA LYS A 76 5.84 25.86 -21.72
C LYS A 76 5.69 26.99 -20.70
N LEU A 77 5.97 26.74 -19.42
CA LEU A 77 5.83 27.75 -18.36
C LEU A 77 6.93 28.82 -18.45
N LYS A 78 8.16 28.45 -18.80
CA LYS A 78 9.25 29.40 -19.06
C LYS A 78 9.03 30.29 -20.28
N GLU A 79 8.19 29.85 -21.21
CA GLU A 79 7.76 30.65 -22.36
C GLU A 79 6.84 31.81 -21.94
N ILE A 80 6.11 31.65 -20.83
CA ILE A 80 5.14 32.62 -20.31
C ILE A 80 5.76 33.48 -19.20
N ASP A 81 6.60 32.87 -18.35
CA ASP A 81 7.31 33.51 -17.24
C ASP A 81 8.79 33.07 -17.22
N PRO A 82 9.74 33.93 -17.67
CA PRO A 82 11.15 33.60 -17.74
C PRO A 82 11.79 33.25 -16.38
N ASP A 83 11.25 33.81 -15.30
CA ASP A 83 11.77 33.70 -13.94
C ASP A 83 11.13 32.54 -13.15
N TYR A 84 10.33 31.69 -13.81
CA TYR A 84 9.71 30.53 -13.17
C TYR A 84 10.75 29.52 -12.69
N GLU A 85 10.89 29.42 -11.36
CA GLU A 85 11.57 28.35 -10.64
C GLU A 85 10.52 27.43 -9.98
N GLU A 86 10.68 26.11 -10.16
CA GLU A 86 9.77 25.12 -9.55
C GLU A 86 10.30 24.77 -8.16
N ASP A 87 9.46 24.93 -7.13
CA ASP A 87 9.83 24.69 -5.74
C ASP A 87 10.35 23.26 -5.48
N GLU A 88 11.25 23.22 -4.50
CA GLU A 88 12.09 22.14 -3.97
C GLU A 88 11.73 20.69 -4.34
N GLU A 89 12.71 20.01 -4.92
CA GLU A 89 12.68 18.55 -5.03
C GLU A 89 12.57 17.91 -3.64
N VAL A 90 11.71 16.89 -3.52
CA VAL A 90 11.53 16.13 -2.28
C VAL A 90 12.89 15.74 -1.70
N THR A 91 13.21 16.26 -0.52
CA THR A 91 14.52 16.07 0.10
C THR A 91 14.80 14.58 0.32
N PRO A 92 16.08 14.15 0.32
CA PRO A 92 16.45 12.76 0.59
C PRO A 92 15.89 12.22 1.92
N GLU A 93 15.75 13.12 2.91
CA GLU A 93 15.22 12.82 4.23
C GLU A 93 13.73 12.48 4.16
N GLU A 94 12.92 13.29 3.48
CA GLU A 94 11.50 12.99 3.26
C GLU A 94 11.28 11.68 2.50
N ARG A 95 12.11 11.40 1.49
CA ARG A 95 12.06 10.12 0.76
C ARG A 95 12.32 8.94 1.68
N THR A 96 13.28 9.09 2.59
CA THR A 96 13.65 8.04 3.55
C THR A 96 12.51 7.77 4.54
N GLU A 97 11.87 8.81 5.05
CA GLU A 97 10.70 8.66 5.92
C GLU A 97 9.52 7.99 5.22
N ARG A 98 9.26 8.38 3.96
CA ARG A 98 8.21 7.76 3.14
C ARG A 98 8.50 6.29 2.88
N LYS A 99 9.75 5.92 2.56
CA LYS A 99 10.20 4.51 2.42
C LYS A 99 10.01 3.72 3.71
N GLN A 100 10.43 4.25 4.85
CA GLN A 100 10.23 3.59 6.14
C GLN A 100 8.75 3.37 6.46
N SER A 101 7.91 4.35 6.15
CA SER A 101 6.46 4.23 6.30
C SER A 101 5.91 3.12 5.39
N ALA A 102 6.30 3.07 4.12
CA ALA A 102 5.89 2.06 3.15
C ALA A 102 6.29 0.64 3.58
N ARG A 103 7.52 0.46 4.07
CA ARG A 103 8.02 -0.83 4.58
C ARG A 103 7.16 -1.41 5.71
N ARG A 104 6.57 -0.57 6.56
CA ARG A 104 5.66 -1.05 7.61
C ARG A 104 4.40 -1.69 7.03
N TRP A 105 3.85 -1.13 5.96
CA TRP A 105 2.72 -1.74 5.25
C TRP A 105 3.12 -3.08 4.64
N ILE A 106 4.28 -3.13 3.97
CA ILE A 106 4.80 -4.36 3.36
C ILE A 106 4.98 -5.47 4.42
N LEU A 107 5.66 -5.17 5.53
CA LEU A 107 5.92 -6.15 6.58
C LEU A 107 4.64 -6.67 7.23
N VAL A 108 3.66 -5.79 7.50
CA VAL A 108 2.37 -6.21 8.05
C VAL A 108 1.59 -7.05 7.04
N GLY A 109 1.62 -6.69 5.76
CA GLY A 109 1.00 -7.48 4.68
C GLY A 109 1.61 -8.88 4.59
N ILE A 110 2.94 -8.99 4.58
CA ILE A 110 3.66 -10.27 4.58
C ILE A 110 3.30 -11.10 5.82
N ALA A 111 3.34 -10.48 7.00
CA ALA A 111 3.01 -11.18 8.25
C ALA A 111 1.57 -11.69 8.26
N ALA A 112 0.62 -10.92 7.73
CA ALA A 112 -0.77 -11.33 7.60
C ALA A 112 -0.93 -12.52 6.63
N VAL A 113 -0.23 -12.50 5.49
CA VAL A 113 -0.24 -13.62 4.53
C VAL A 113 0.36 -14.88 5.15
N ILE A 114 1.49 -14.78 5.86
CA ILE A 114 2.09 -15.93 6.56
C ILE A 114 1.13 -16.46 7.62
N LEU A 115 0.53 -15.58 8.43
CA LEU A 115 -0.44 -15.98 9.45
C LEU A 115 -1.69 -16.62 8.84
N SER A 116 -2.16 -16.13 7.69
CA SER A 116 -3.28 -16.73 6.98
C SER A 116 -2.98 -18.15 6.55
N TYR A 117 -1.77 -18.40 6.04
CA TYR A 117 -1.33 -19.72 5.66
C TYR A 117 -1.29 -20.64 6.88
N VAL A 118 -0.70 -20.22 7.99
CA VAL A 118 -0.66 -21.00 9.24
C VAL A 118 -2.07 -21.35 9.73
N LEU A 119 -2.99 -20.38 9.72
CA LEU A 119 -4.38 -20.59 10.14
C LEU A 119 -5.16 -21.54 9.22
N SER A 120 -4.77 -21.65 7.95
CA SER A 120 -5.42 -22.57 7.00
C SER A 120 -5.12 -24.05 7.27
N PHE A 121 -4.09 -24.37 8.07
CA PHE A 121 -3.75 -25.75 8.47
C PHE A 121 -4.41 -26.20 9.78
N VAL A 122 -5.13 -25.29 10.46
CA VAL A 122 -5.80 -25.54 11.73
C VAL A 122 -7.29 -25.75 11.49
#